data_AF-A0A814W087-F1
#
_entry.id   AF-A0A814W087-F1
#
_cell.length_a   1.000
_cell.length_b   1.000
_cell.length_c   1.000
_cell.angle_alpha   90.00
_cell.angle_beta   90.00
_cell.angle_gamma   90.00
#
_symmetry.space_group_name_H-M   'P 1'
#
loop_
_entity.id
_entity.type
_entity.pdbx_description
1 polymer ?
#
loop_
_entity_poly.entity_id
_entity_poly.type
_entity_poly.pdbx_seq_one_letter_code
_entity_poly.pdbx_strand_id
1 'polypeptide(L)'
;MSSTNSTKSTLSKAKIQVLVTSNDPSISFKKPTGVYHQNIVQDYIICLQYRIILKWISENGTRVMSHHNCLKNKPITTTPSRQRTISSYCQQPSSSKECSLFQKRIIEACVEYCTVDGRSFGIVAGTGFMNLAKQLINAGATLGTSVSVSELLSHPSTISMEFLFQLKMYIQNQLLSFYSSIGIHYGGLSLHYIDTQSHLRVFTLACQAYDYETQHAINIRSFVNKILEEFGLYLNGDIFIVTDNENKMKCDFKDDVKRIGCSAHYINKVLQHAFTYDDIQCDAAQLLFKLARAIVTKVRQCRKQSLLSTCLQNYCDTRFNSIYLMFDSFLKVYFKLPTILNDEQKSNYLKIEYDDLVSICL
;
A
#
# COMPACT_ATOMS: atom_id res chain seq x y z
N MET A 1 48.08 2.00 -26.92
CA MET A 1 46.81 2.58 -27.38
C MET A 1 45.97 2.90 -26.16
N SER A 2 46.02 4.15 -25.69
CA SER A 2 45.27 4.65 -24.53
C SER A 2 43.88 5.10 -24.98
N SER A 3 42.85 4.30 -24.72
CA SER A 3 41.45 4.68 -24.92
C SER A 3 41.01 5.61 -23.78
N THR A 4 41.06 6.91 -24.02
CA THR A 4 40.45 7.91 -23.12
C THR A 4 38.93 7.75 -23.14
N ASN A 5 38.37 7.28 -22.03
CA ASN A 5 36.92 7.32 -21.77
C ASN A 5 36.48 8.79 -21.66
N SER A 6 36.06 9.36 -22.79
CA SER A 6 35.33 10.62 -22.84
C SER A 6 34.01 10.44 -22.08
N THR A 7 33.95 10.97 -20.87
CA THR A 7 32.71 11.09 -20.10
C THR A 7 31.73 11.95 -20.89
N LYS A 8 30.58 11.38 -21.26
CA LYS A 8 29.48 12.09 -21.91
C LYS A 8 29.01 13.22 -21.00
N SER A 9 29.45 14.46 -21.25
CA SER A 9 29.03 15.60 -20.46
C SER A 9 27.64 16.07 -20.92
N THR A 10 26.59 15.68 -20.19
CA THR A 10 25.26 16.28 -20.32
C THR A 10 25.29 17.72 -19.80
N LEU A 11 24.73 18.67 -20.57
CA LEU A 11 24.69 20.07 -20.19
C LEU A 11 23.44 20.38 -19.35
N SER A 12 23.56 21.36 -18.44
CA SER A 12 22.40 21.86 -17.70
C SER A 12 21.46 22.65 -18.59
N LYS A 13 20.15 22.64 -18.26
CA LYS A 13 19.11 23.39 -18.99
C LYS A 13 19.48 24.85 -19.26
N ALA A 14 20.06 25.54 -18.26
CA ALA A 14 20.44 26.95 -18.37
C ALA A 14 21.54 27.16 -19.44
N LYS A 15 22.55 26.28 -19.47
CA LYS A 15 23.62 26.35 -20.48
C LYS A 15 23.07 26.09 -21.89
N ILE A 16 22.23 25.08 -22.05
CA ILE A 16 21.60 24.79 -23.34
C ILE A 16 20.71 25.96 -23.78
N GLN A 17 19.97 26.61 -22.87
CA GLN A 17 19.14 27.77 -23.20
C GLN A 17 19.97 28.94 -23.72
N VAL A 18 21.15 29.19 -23.15
CA VAL A 18 22.08 30.23 -23.64
C VAL A 18 22.59 29.89 -25.04
N LEU A 19 23.02 28.65 -25.27
CA LEU A 19 23.53 28.19 -26.58
C LEU A 19 22.44 28.23 -27.68
N VAL A 20 21.22 27.81 -27.34
CA VAL A 20 20.06 27.87 -28.25
C VAL A 20 19.68 29.33 -28.58
N THR A 21 19.72 30.22 -27.60
CA THR A 21 19.34 31.64 -27.79
C THR A 21 20.39 32.39 -28.61
N SER A 22 21.67 32.01 -28.48
CA SER A 22 22.80 32.58 -29.24
C SER A 22 23.01 31.95 -30.64
N ASN A 23 22.18 30.97 -31.05
CA ASN A 23 22.35 30.19 -32.28
C ASN A 23 23.74 29.55 -32.41
N ASP A 24 24.27 29.01 -31.31
CA ASP A 24 25.58 28.36 -31.32
C ASP A 24 25.60 27.13 -32.26
N PRO A 25 26.58 27.02 -33.18
CA PRO A 25 26.65 25.92 -34.15
C PRO A 25 26.92 24.55 -33.52
N SER A 26 27.36 24.49 -32.26
CA SER A 26 27.52 23.24 -31.51
C SER A 26 26.18 22.58 -31.15
N ILE A 27 25.07 23.32 -31.22
CA ILE A 27 23.72 22.81 -31.00
C ILE A 27 23.06 22.46 -32.33
N SER A 28 22.53 21.25 -32.43
CA SER A 28 21.70 20.83 -33.57
C SER A 28 20.39 20.21 -33.11
N PHE A 29 19.38 20.27 -33.98
CA PHE A 29 18.05 19.76 -33.72
C PHE A 29 17.70 18.68 -34.75
N LYS A 30 17.42 17.45 -34.29
CA LYS A 30 16.95 16.35 -35.15
C LYS A 30 15.52 15.97 -34.79
N LYS A 31 14.70 15.63 -35.81
CA LYS A 31 13.29 15.30 -35.61
C LYS A 31 13.11 13.97 -34.84
N PRO A 32 12.13 13.88 -33.92
CA PRO A 32 11.22 14.95 -33.51
C PRO A 32 11.83 15.78 -32.37
N THR A 33 12.39 16.96 -32.69
CA THR A 33 12.78 18.06 -31.76
C THR A 33 13.77 17.74 -30.63
N GLY A 34 14.57 16.66 -30.72
CA GLY A 34 15.63 16.38 -29.75
C GLY A 34 16.77 17.40 -29.86
N VAL A 35 17.30 17.85 -28.72
CA VAL A 35 18.46 18.76 -28.65
C VAL A 35 19.75 17.94 -28.59
N TYR A 36 20.70 18.26 -29.49
CA TYR A 36 22.02 17.64 -29.53
C TYR A 36 23.08 18.70 -29.29
N HIS A 37 24.06 18.41 -28.44
CA HIS A 37 25.27 19.21 -28.28
C HIS A 37 26.45 18.37 -28.74
N GLN A 38 27.19 18.83 -29.77
CA GLN A 38 28.32 18.09 -30.34
C GLN A 38 27.96 16.63 -30.71
N ASN A 39 26.81 16.42 -31.35
CA ASN A 39 26.24 15.10 -31.70
C ASN A 39 25.83 14.20 -30.52
N ILE A 40 25.86 14.69 -29.27
CA ILE A 40 25.38 13.95 -28.10
C ILE A 40 23.95 14.38 -27.75
N VAL A 41 23.03 13.41 -27.70
CA VAL A 41 21.62 13.61 -27.30
C VAL A 41 21.56 14.18 -25.89
N GLN A 42 20.74 15.22 -25.70
CA GLN A 42 20.42 15.76 -24.39
C GLN A 42 18.98 15.38 -23.99
N ASP A 43 18.69 15.38 -22.69
CA ASP A 43 17.36 15.09 -22.14
C ASP A 43 16.37 16.25 -22.31
N TYR A 44 16.46 16.97 -23.43
CA TYR A 44 15.67 18.15 -23.69
C TYR A 44 15.16 18.17 -25.13
N ILE A 45 13.98 18.76 -25.28
CA ILE A 45 13.36 19.09 -26.57
C ILE A 45 13.15 20.60 -26.67
N ILE A 46 13.13 21.12 -27.90
CA ILE A 46 12.89 22.54 -28.15
C ILE A 46 11.53 22.77 -28.80
N CYS A 47 10.80 23.76 -28.30
CA CYS A 47 9.68 24.35 -29.05
C CYS A 47 10.24 25.37 -30.05
N LEU A 48 10.22 25.04 -31.35
CA LEU A 48 10.78 25.92 -32.38
C LEU A 48 10.04 27.26 -32.52
N GLN A 49 8.76 27.31 -32.14
CA GLN A 49 7.95 28.52 -32.24
C GLN A 49 8.33 29.58 -31.18
N TYR A 50 8.64 29.15 -29.96
CA TYR A 50 8.99 30.05 -28.85
C TYR A 50 10.46 29.98 -28.43
N ARG A 51 11.25 29.08 -29.03
CA ARG A 51 12.63 28.74 -28.66
C ARG A 51 12.81 28.42 -27.16
N ILE A 52 11.81 27.76 -26.59
CA ILE A 52 11.82 27.32 -25.18
C ILE A 52 12.27 25.87 -25.10
N ILE A 53 13.18 25.58 -24.17
CA ILE A 53 13.67 24.24 -23.87
C ILE A 53 12.79 23.57 -22.80
N LEU A 54 12.33 22.36 -23.10
CA LEU A 54 11.52 21.52 -22.22
C LEU A 54 12.29 20.23 -21.91
N LYS A 55 12.17 19.73 -20.67
CA LYS A 55 12.81 18.47 -20.28
C LYS A 55 12.05 17.30 -20.90
N TRP A 56 12.75 16.42 -21.59
CA TRP A 56 12.22 15.18 -22.11
C TRP A 56 12.39 14.08 -21.07
N ILE A 57 11.33 13.33 -20.81
CA ILE A 57 11.33 12.17 -19.91
C ILE A 57 10.67 11.04 -20.69
N SER A 58 11.41 9.95 -20.92
CA SER A 58 10.98 8.81 -21.75
C SER A 58 9.63 8.22 -21.30
N GLU A 59 9.38 8.17 -20.00
CA GLU A 59 8.13 7.68 -19.39
C GLU A 59 6.88 8.49 -19.79
N ASN A 60 7.05 9.78 -20.13
CA ASN A 60 5.92 10.68 -20.42
C ASN A 60 5.71 10.95 -21.92
N GLY A 61 6.52 10.36 -22.80
CA GLY A 61 6.40 10.51 -24.25
C GLY A 61 6.27 11.97 -24.71
N THR A 62 5.33 12.26 -25.62
CA THR A 62 5.06 13.61 -26.15
C THR A 62 4.18 14.48 -25.24
N ARG A 63 3.81 14.04 -24.03
CA ARG A 63 2.90 14.79 -23.13
C ARG A 63 3.45 16.17 -22.74
N VAL A 64 4.77 16.31 -22.62
CA VAL A 64 5.38 17.60 -22.30
C VAL A 64 5.09 18.64 -23.40
N MET A 65 5.00 18.21 -24.66
CA MET A 65 4.58 19.07 -25.76
C MET A 65 3.08 19.33 -25.77
N SER A 66 2.24 18.36 -25.36
CA SER A 66 0.78 18.60 -25.30
C SER A 66 0.37 19.56 -24.19
N HIS A 67 1.15 19.63 -23.09
CA HIS A 67 0.93 20.61 -22.01
C HIS A 67 1.58 21.98 -22.30
N HIS A 68 2.51 22.05 -23.24
CA HIS A 68 3.07 23.31 -23.71
C HIS A 68 2.04 24.03 -24.60
N ASN A 69 1.37 25.05 -24.05
CA ASN A 69 0.30 25.82 -24.71
C ASN A 69 0.84 26.73 -25.84
N CYS A 70 1.45 26.14 -26.87
CA CYS A 70 2.04 26.83 -28.01
C CYS A 70 1.01 27.59 -28.88
N LEU A 71 -0.29 27.36 -28.66
CA LEU A 71 -1.39 27.84 -29.49
C LEU A 71 -2.30 28.88 -28.82
N LYS A 72 -2.04 29.29 -27.57
CA LYS A 72 -2.97 30.19 -26.85
C LYS A 72 -2.77 31.69 -27.15
N ASN A 73 -1.65 32.08 -27.77
CA ASN A 73 -1.38 33.47 -28.15
C ASN A 73 -1.03 33.55 -29.64
N LYS A 74 -2.02 33.46 -30.53
CA LYS A 74 -1.86 33.92 -31.92
C LYS A 74 -2.09 35.44 -31.95
N PRO A 75 -1.20 36.23 -32.58
CA PRO A 75 -1.55 37.60 -32.95
C PRO A 75 -2.71 37.57 -33.95
N ILE A 76 -3.65 38.49 -33.78
CA ILE A 76 -4.84 38.66 -34.60
C ILE A 76 -4.40 39.01 -36.02
N THR A 77 -4.37 38.04 -36.93
CA THR A 77 -4.31 38.30 -38.37
C THR A 77 -5.70 38.09 -38.95
N THR A 78 -6.32 39.20 -39.34
CA THR A 78 -7.60 39.29 -40.04
C THR A 78 -7.53 38.57 -41.38
N THR A 79 -8.20 37.42 -41.49
CA THR A 79 -8.56 36.80 -42.77
C THR A 79 -9.98 36.21 -42.68
N PRO A 80 -10.73 36.21 -43.79
CA PRO A 80 -12.19 36.11 -43.76
C PRO A 80 -12.67 34.69 -43.44
N SER A 81 -13.77 34.66 -42.67
CA SER A 81 -14.66 33.54 -42.37
C SER A 81 -14.51 32.29 -43.25
N ARG A 82 -13.75 31.30 -42.76
CA ARG A 82 -13.89 29.90 -43.22
C ARG A 82 -15.11 29.28 -42.53
N GLN A 83 -16.04 28.80 -43.34
CA GLN A 83 -17.22 28.06 -42.91
C GLN A 83 -16.82 26.86 -42.04
N ARG A 84 -17.47 26.73 -40.87
CA ARG A 84 -17.22 25.64 -39.92
C ARG A 84 -17.54 24.29 -40.57
N THR A 85 -16.65 23.31 -40.44
CA THR A 85 -16.91 21.95 -40.91
C THR A 85 -17.96 21.27 -40.02
N ILE A 86 -18.77 20.36 -40.58
CA ILE A 86 -19.79 19.59 -39.84
C ILE A 86 -19.17 18.84 -38.65
N SER A 87 -17.92 18.39 -38.78
CA SER A 87 -17.15 17.78 -37.70
C SER A 87 -16.95 18.69 -36.47
N SER A 88 -16.96 20.01 -36.63
CA SER A 88 -16.89 20.95 -35.50
C SER A 88 -18.21 21.09 -34.72
N TYR A 89 -19.34 20.68 -35.31
CA TYR A 89 -20.63 20.57 -34.61
C TYR A 89 -20.79 19.24 -33.87
N CYS A 90 -20.06 18.19 -34.29
CA CYS A 90 -20.03 16.88 -33.62
C CYS A 90 -18.89 16.75 -32.59
N GLN A 91 -17.96 17.70 -32.52
CA GLN A 91 -16.98 17.74 -31.44
C GLN A 91 -17.70 18.18 -30.16
N GLN A 92 -17.93 17.21 -29.26
CA GLN A 92 -18.30 17.53 -27.88
C GLN A 92 -17.34 18.61 -27.37
N PRO A 93 -17.85 19.68 -26.73
CA PRO A 93 -16.99 20.68 -26.14
C PRO A 93 -16.00 19.95 -25.23
N SER A 94 -14.71 20.16 -25.44
CA SER A 94 -13.66 19.61 -24.58
C SER A 94 -13.87 20.19 -23.18
N SER A 95 -14.61 19.44 -22.37
CA SER A 95 -15.24 19.81 -21.10
C SER A 95 -14.25 19.88 -19.94
N SER A 96 -13.04 20.39 -20.17
CA SER A 96 -11.97 20.36 -19.17
C SER A 96 -12.34 21.14 -17.90
N LYS A 97 -13.19 22.16 -18.01
CA LYS A 97 -13.69 22.91 -16.84
C LYS A 97 -14.84 22.20 -16.12
N GLU A 98 -15.82 21.66 -16.84
CA GLU A 98 -16.94 20.93 -16.19
C GLU A 98 -16.47 19.63 -15.55
N CYS A 99 -15.59 18.89 -16.22
CA CYS A 99 -14.95 17.70 -15.66
C CYS A 99 -14.21 18.04 -14.36
N SER A 100 -13.55 19.21 -14.28
CA SER A 100 -12.87 19.64 -13.06
C SER A 100 -13.82 19.98 -11.90
N LEU A 101 -15.01 20.51 -12.18
CA LEU A 101 -16.03 20.79 -11.16
C LEU A 101 -16.65 19.50 -10.62
N PHE A 102 -16.95 18.55 -11.50
CA PHE A 102 -17.46 17.22 -11.09
C PHE A 102 -16.41 16.45 -10.27
N GLN A 103 -15.15 16.48 -10.69
CA GLN A 103 -14.06 15.87 -9.93
C GLN A 103 -13.95 16.47 -8.53
N LYS A 104 -14.06 17.80 -8.40
CA LYS A 104 -14.02 18.47 -7.09
C LYS A 104 -15.16 17.99 -6.18
N ARG A 105 -16.39 17.90 -6.69
CA ARG A 105 -17.55 17.40 -5.93
C ARG A 105 -17.39 15.94 -5.49
N ILE A 106 -16.83 15.09 -6.35
CA ILE A 106 -16.54 13.69 -5.99
C ILE A 106 -15.50 13.64 -4.87
N ILE A 107 -14.44 14.46 -4.95
CA ILE A 107 -13.42 14.55 -3.90
C ILE A 107 -14.05 14.98 -2.57
N GLU A 108 -14.89 16.03 -2.58
CA GLU A 108 -15.60 16.50 -1.39
C GLU A 108 -16.49 15.41 -0.78
N ALA A 109 -17.27 14.69 -1.60
CA ALA A 109 -18.10 13.57 -1.13
C ALA A 109 -17.27 12.40 -0.56
N CYS A 110 -16.12 12.08 -1.17
CA CYS A 110 -15.22 11.06 -0.64
C CYS A 110 -14.59 11.46 0.71
N VAL A 111 -14.24 12.75 0.87
CA VAL A 111 -13.74 13.29 2.15
C VAL A 111 -14.81 13.20 3.21
N GLU A 112 -16.03 13.66 2.90
CA GLU A 112 -17.18 13.56 3.80
C GLU A 112 -17.43 12.12 4.22
N TYR A 113 -17.52 11.18 3.27
CA TYR A 113 -17.65 9.74 3.54
C TYR A 113 -16.58 9.22 4.50
N CYS A 114 -15.31 9.57 4.29
CA CYS A 114 -14.24 9.10 5.17
C CYS A 114 -14.33 9.72 6.58
N THR A 115 -14.70 10.99 6.68
CA THR A 115 -14.75 11.72 7.95
C THR A 115 -15.98 11.39 8.80
N VAL A 116 -17.16 11.33 8.19
CA VAL A 116 -18.44 11.08 8.87
C VAL A 116 -18.54 9.62 9.29
N ASP A 117 -18.14 8.68 8.41
CA ASP A 117 -18.25 7.23 8.69
C ASP A 117 -16.98 6.63 9.32
N GLY A 118 -15.97 7.46 9.62
CA GLY A 118 -14.70 7.03 10.22
C GLY A 118 -13.94 6.02 9.36
N ARG A 119 -13.99 6.14 8.04
CA ARG A 119 -13.32 5.22 7.11
C ARG A 119 -11.90 5.69 6.78
N SER A 120 -11.02 4.74 6.52
CA SER A 120 -9.67 5.04 6.00
C SER A 120 -9.75 5.67 4.62
N PHE A 121 -8.96 6.71 4.34
CA PHE A 121 -8.85 7.30 3.00
C PHE A 121 -8.45 6.28 1.92
N GLY A 122 -7.80 5.17 2.29
CA GLY A 122 -7.48 4.10 1.35
C GLY A 122 -8.71 3.35 0.80
N ILE A 123 -9.87 3.44 1.46
CA ILE A 123 -11.08 2.71 1.07
C ILE A 123 -11.56 3.09 -0.34
N VAL A 124 -11.41 4.36 -0.72
CA VAL A 124 -11.87 4.85 -2.03
C VAL A 124 -11.00 4.34 -3.18
N ALA A 125 -9.78 3.88 -2.89
CA ALA A 125 -8.91 3.22 -3.86
C ALA A 125 -9.18 1.71 -3.97
N GLY A 126 -10.03 1.13 -3.11
CA GLY A 126 -10.34 -0.28 -3.10
C GLY A 126 -11.10 -0.72 -4.36
N THR A 127 -10.73 -1.88 -4.91
CA THR A 127 -11.38 -2.43 -6.12
C THR A 127 -12.87 -2.70 -5.91
N GLY A 128 -13.27 -3.14 -4.72
CA GLY A 128 -14.67 -3.33 -4.35
C GLY A 128 -15.48 -2.03 -4.39
N PHE A 129 -14.94 -0.94 -3.81
CA PHE A 129 -15.56 0.38 -3.85
C PHE A 129 -15.67 0.90 -5.30
N MET A 130 -14.61 0.74 -6.09
CA MET A 130 -14.60 1.14 -7.51
C MET A 130 -15.67 0.39 -8.33
N ASN A 131 -15.86 -0.90 -8.06
CA ASN A 131 -16.91 -1.68 -8.72
C ASN A 131 -18.31 -1.25 -8.29
N LEU A 132 -18.53 -0.99 -6.99
CA LEU A 132 -19.79 -0.44 -6.49
C LEU A 132 -20.11 0.91 -7.15
N ALA A 133 -19.14 1.83 -7.20
CA ALA A 133 -19.31 3.14 -7.81
C ALA A 133 -19.70 3.04 -9.30
N LYS A 134 -19.10 2.11 -10.05
CA LYS A 134 -19.49 1.83 -11.44
C LYS A 134 -20.94 1.37 -11.55
N GLN A 135 -21.39 0.46 -10.67
CA GLN A 135 -22.77 -0.01 -10.68
C GLN A 135 -23.76 1.12 -10.35
N LEU A 136 -23.42 1.99 -9.39
CA LEU A 136 -24.25 3.16 -9.07
C LEU A 136 -24.34 4.16 -10.23
N ILE A 137 -23.24 4.40 -10.95
CA ILE A 137 -23.23 5.24 -12.17
C ILE A 137 -24.13 4.61 -13.24
N ASN A 138 -24.01 3.31 -13.49
CA ASN A 138 -24.83 2.60 -14.47
C ASN A 138 -26.32 2.62 -14.10
N ALA A 139 -26.64 2.44 -12.81
CA ALA A 139 -27.99 2.56 -12.30
C ALA A 139 -28.55 3.97 -12.52
N GLY A 140 -27.79 5.02 -12.19
CA GLY A 140 -28.19 6.40 -12.45
C GLY A 140 -28.36 6.73 -13.94
N ALA A 141 -27.53 6.15 -14.82
CA ALA A 141 -27.69 6.30 -16.26
C ALA A 141 -28.96 5.61 -16.80
N THR A 142 -29.36 4.49 -16.20
CA THR A 142 -30.52 3.70 -16.62
C THR A 142 -31.82 4.24 -16.06
N LEU A 143 -31.83 4.60 -14.78
CA LEU A 143 -33.04 4.96 -14.02
C LEU A 143 -33.25 6.48 -13.93
N GLY A 144 -32.24 7.29 -14.32
CA GLY A 144 -32.27 8.74 -14.19
C GLY A 144 -32.02 9.23 -12.75
N THR A 145 -32.26 10.52 -12.53
CA THR A 145 -31.99 11.19 -11.23
C THR A 145 -33.15 11.13 -10.25
N SER A 146 -34.29 10.53 -10.62
CA SER A 146 -35.50 10.49 -9.79
C SER A 146 -35.50 9.36 -8.76
N VAL A 147 -34.56 8.42 -8.83
CA VAL A 147 -34.48 7.29 -7.89
C VAL A 147 -33.78 7.72 -6.61
N SER A 148 -34.39 7.42 -5.47
CA SER A 148 -33.75 7.63 -4.17
C SER A 148 -32.60 6.64 -3.98
N VAL A 149 -31.43 7.13 -3.56
CA VAL A 149 -30.28 6.28 -3.22
C VAL A 149 -30.62 5.30 -2.09
N SER A 150 -31.51 5.69 -1.17
CA SER A 150 -31.97 4.82 -0.07
C SER A 150 -32.79 3.61 -0.53
N GLU A 151 -33.42 3.71 -1.71
CA GLU A 151 -34.17 2.61 -2.31
C GLU A 151 -33.26 1.71 -3.16
N LEU A 152 -32.20 2.30 -3.75
CA LEU A 152 -31.21 1.58 -4.54
C LEU A 152 -30.27 0.72 -3.67
N LEU A 153 -29.85 1.25 -2.52
CA LEU A 153 -28.97 0.53 -1.59
C LEU A 153 -29.78 -0.35 -0.65
N SER A 154 -29.51 -1.65 -0.70
CA SER A 154 -30.16 -2.60 0.22
C SER A 154 -29.71 -2.41 1.66
N HIS A 155 -30.60 -2.72 2.60
CA HIS A 155 -30.28 -2.72 4.03
C HIS A 155 -29.07 -3.65 4.33
N PRO A 156 -28.18 -3.31 5.28
CA PRO A 156 -27.03 -4.16 5.63
C PRO A 156 -27.38 -5.63 5.90
N SER A 157 -28.53 -5.89 6.53
CA SER A 157 -29.02 -7.26 6.76
C SER A 157 -29.27 -8.02 5.45
N THR A 158 -29.79 -7.36 4.41
CA THR A 158 -30.02 -7.98 3.10
C THR A 158 -28.71 -8.32 2.42
N ILE A 159 -27.73 -7.40 2.45
CA ILE A 159 -26.38 -7.65 1.91
C ILE A 159 -25.72 -8.82 2.66
N SER A 160 -25.87 -8.87 3.98
CA SER A 160 -25.38 -9.97 4.81
C SER A 160 -26.02 -11.31 4.44
N MET A 161 -27.36 -11.35 4.28
CA MET A 161 -28.07 -12.56 3.87
C MET A 161 -27.66 -13.03 2.47
N GLU A 162 -27.51 -12.12 1.51
CA GLU A 162 -27.06 -12.46 0.16
C GLU A 162 -25.63 -13.01 0.19
N PHE A 163 -24.73 -12.40 0.97
CA PHE A 163 -23.39 -12.92 1.17
C PHE A 163 -23.41 -14.34 1.75
N LEU A 164 -24.23 -14.58 2.78
CA LEU A 164 -24.42 -15.91 3.37
C LEU A 164 -24.95 -16.92 2.36
N PHE A 165 -25.91 -16.54 1.53
CA PHE A 165 -26.50 -17.39 0.51
C PHE A 165 -25.47 -17.81 -0.54
N GLN A 166 -24.76 -16.84 -1.12
CA GLN A 166 -23.68 -17.08 -2.07
C GLN A 166 -22.64 -18.02 -1.47
N LEU A 167 -22.19 -17.72 -0.25
CA LEU A 167 -21.16 -18.52 0.42
C LEU A 167 -21.62 -19.95 0.70
N LYS A 168 -22.86 -20.17 1.13
CA LYS A 168 -23.44 -21.52 1.33
C LYS A 168 -23.43 -22.34 0.03
N MET A 169 -23.80 -21.73 -1.10
CA MET A 169 -23.75 -22.41 -2.40
C MET A 169 -22.33 -22.83 -2.80
N TYR A 170 -21.32 -22.02 -2.48
CA TYR A 170 -19.93 -22.35 -2.76
C TYR A 170 -19.37 -23.44 -1.84
N ILE A 171 -19.75 -23.44 -0.55
CA ILE A 171 -19.14 -24.32 0.45
C ILE A 171 -19.71 -25.74 0.43
N GLN A 172 -21.02 -25.93 0.15
CA GLN A 172 -21.66 -27.26 0.22
C GLN A 172 -21.02 -28.34 -0.67
N ASN A 173 -20.10 -27.97 -1.57
CA ASN A 173 -19.47 -28.87 -2.54
C ASN A 173 -17.96 -29.12 -2.33
N GLN A 174 -17.32 -28.69 -1.24
CA GLN A 174 -15.83 -28.76 -1.12
C GLN A 174 -15.27 -29.19 0.24
N LEU A 175 -14.05 -29.73 0.22
CA LEU A 175 -13.20 -30.05 1.38
C LEU A 175 -12.65 -28.77 2.02
N LEU A 176 -12.85 -28.61 3.34
CA LEU A 176 -12.65 -27.35 4.06
C LEU A 176 -11.40 -27.38 4.94
N SER A 177 -10.57 -26.34 4.86
CA SER A 177 -9.51 -26.05 5.82
C SER A 177 -9.82 -24.72 6.51
N PHE A 178 -9.81 -24.68 7.83
CA PHE A 178 -10.07 -23.45 8.60
C PHE A 178 -8.77 -22.88 9.15
N TYR A 179 -8.63 -21.58 9.05
CA TYR A 179 -7.55 -20.83 9.66
C TYR A 179 -8.15 -19.82 10.63
N SER A 180 -7.81 -19.96 11.91
CA SER A 180 -8.20 -19.01 12.94
C SER A 180 -6.94 -18.31 13.44
N SER A 181 -6.87 -17.00 13.24
CA SER A 181 -5.87 -16.14 13.88
C SER A 181 -6.56 -15.39 15.00
N ILE A 182 -6.29 -15.78 16.23
CA ILE A 182 -6.79 -15.07 17.40
C ILE A 182 -5.64 -14.22 17.93
N GLY A 183 -5.82 -12.90 17.85
CA GLY A 183 -4.99 -11.93 18.55
C GLY A 183 -5.60 -11.58 19.90
N ILE A 184 -4.82 -10.95 20.77
CA ILE A 184 -5.12 -10.74 22.20
C ILE A 184 -6.44 -10.00 22.48
N HIS A 185 -7.06 -9.35 21.49
CA HIS A 185 -8.37 -8.68 21.63
C HIS A 185 -9.34 -8.94 20.48
N TYR A 186 -8.96 -9.73 19.47
CA TYR A 186 -9.79 -9.98 18.27
C TYR A 186 -9.63 -11.42 17.80
N GLY A 187 -10.75 -12.09 17.56
CA GLY A 187 -10.82 -13.38 16.91
C GLY A 187 -11.09 -13.21 15.42
N GLY A 188 -10.14 -13.64 14.60
CA GLY A 188 -10.32 -13.77 13.17
C GLY A 188 -10.55 -15.23 12.79
N LEU A 189 -11.68 -15.53 12.15
CA LEU A 189 -11.93 -16.83 11.55
C LEU A 189 -11.98 -16.69 10.04
N SER A 190 -11.17 -17.49 9.35
CA SER A 190 -11.14 -17.56 7.90
C SER A 190 -11.26 -19.00 7.42
N LEU A 191 -11.94 -19.17 6.30
CA LEU A 191 -12.12 -20.43 5.62
C LEU A 191 -11.24 -20.47 4.36
N HIS A 192 -10.55 -21.59 4.18
CA HIS A 192 -9.61 -21.84 3.11
C HIS A 192 -9.97 -23.17 2.43
N TYR A 193 -10.05 -23.19 1.11
CA TYR A 193 -10.19 -24.44 0.37
C TYR A 193 -9.62 -24.30 -1.04
N ILE A 194 -9.35 -25.44 -1.68
CA ILE A 194 -8.96 -25.49 -3.09
C ILE A 194 -10.20 -25.89 -3.89
N ASP A 195 -10.60 -25.06 -4.85
CA ASP A 195 -11.76 -25.36 -5.68
C ASP A 195 -11.46 -26.38 -6.78
N THR A 196 -12.49 -26.76 -7.56
CA THR A 196 -12.36 -27.69 -8.69
C THR A 196 -11.45 -27.19 -9.81
N GLN A 197 -11.09 -25.91 -9.81
CA GLN A 197 -10.15 -25.29 -10.74
C GLN A 197 -8.74 -25.19 -10.15
N SER A 198 -8.48 -25.84 -9.01
CA SER A 198 -7.20 -25.78 -8.29
C SER A 198 -6.82 -24.38 -7.79
N HIS A 199 -7.80 -23.49 -7.59
CA HIS A 199 -7.56 -22.18 -7.00
C HIS A 199 -7.77 -22.21 -5.49
N LEU A 200 -6.81 -21.66 -4.74
CA LEU A 200 -6.99 -21.40 -3.32
C LEU A 200 -8.01 -20.27 -3.13
N ARG A 201 -9.10 -20.58 -2.44
CA ARG A 201 -10.13 -19.64 -2.02
C ARG A 201 -9.96 -19.33 -0.55
N VAL A 202 -10.02 -18.05 -0.20
CA VAL A 202 -9.91 -17.56 1.17
C VAL A 202 -11.09 -16.65 1.47
N PHE A 203 -11.86 -16.98 2.50
CA PHE A 203 -13.00 -16.21 2.97
C PHE A 203 -12.83 -15.86 4.44
N THR A 204 -12.80 -14.57 4.77
CA THR A 204 -12.88 -14.15 6.17
C THR A 204 -14.33 -14.26 6.62
N LEU A 205 -14.62 -15.21 7.52
CA LEU A 205 -15.96 -15.45 8.06
C LEU A 205 -16.29 -14.45 9.17
N ALA A 206 -15.31 -14.15 10.02
CA ALA A 206 -15.46 -13.19 11.10
C ALA A 206 -14.14 -12.52 11.46
N CYS A 207 -14.23 -11.28 11.92
CA CYS A 207 -13.17 -10.56 12.61
C CYS A 207 -13.83 -9.72 13.70
N GLN A 208 -13.93 -10.27 14.91
CA GLN A 208 -14.71 -9.69 16.00
C GLN A 208 -13.85 -9.54 17.25
N ALA A 209 -14.12 -8.51 18.04
CA ALA A 209 -13.45 -8.34 19.32
C ALA A 209 -13.83 -9.45 20.30
N TYR A 210 -12.87 -9.90 21.10
CA TYR A 210 -13.11 -10.82 22.22
C TYR A 210 -13.25 -10.02 23.51
N ASP A 211 -14.23 -10.39 24.33
CA ASP A 211 -14.29 -9.89 25.70
C ASP A 211 -13.20 -10.56 26.57
N TYR A 212 -12.44 -9.75 27.32
CA TYR A 212 -11.27 -10.20 28.09
C TYR A 212 -11.64 -11.19 29.19
N GLU A 213 -12.82 -11.03 29.80
CA GLU A 213 -13.31 -11.91 30.86
C GLU A 213 -13.61 -13.34 30.36
N THR A 214 -13.67 -13.52 29.04
CA THR A 214 -14.07 -14.78 28.41
C THR A 214 -12.93 -15.52 27.72
N GLN A 215 -11.65 -15.19 27.92
CA GLN A 215 -10.54 -15.83 27.17
C GLN A 215 -10.13 -17.25 27.64
N HIS A 216 -11.06 -18.00 28.25
CA HIS A 216 -10.87 -19.43 28.52
C HIS A 216 -10.99 -20.25 27.25
N ALA A 217 -10.29 -21.39 27.21
CA ALA A 217 -10.31 -22.31 26.08
C ALA A 217 -11.76 -22.56 25.62
N ILE A 218 -12.66 -23.02 26.49
CA ILE A 218 -14.06 -23.31 26.15
C ILE A 218 -14.82 -22.21 25.38
N ASN A 219 -14.48 -20.94 25.61
CA ASN A 219 -15.10 -19.80 24.95
C ASN A 219 -14.52 -19.55 23.55
N ILE A 220 -13.29 -19.99 23.28
CA ILE A 220 -12.70 -20.02 21.93
C ILE A 220 -13.44 -21.01 21.05
N ARG A 221 -13.63 -22.24 21.50
CA ARG A 221 -14.40 -23.24 20.75
C ARG A 221 -15.83 -22.78 20.52
N SER A 222 -16.50 -22.25 21.54
CA SER A 222 -17.87 -21.73 21.44
C SER A 222 -17.99 -20.61 20.41
N PHE A 223 -17.07 -19.64 20.42
CA PHE A 223 -17.02 -18.57 19.42
C PHE A 223 -16.83 -19.09 18.00
N VAL A 224 -15.89 -20.02 17.80
CA VAL A 224 -15.65 -20.61 16.47
C VAL A 224 -16.89 -21.37 16.01
N ASN A 225 -17.45 -22.24 16.85
CA ASN A 225 -18.67 -23.01 16.51
C ASN A 225 -19.84 -22.07 16.18
N LYS A 226 -20.08 -21.02 16.96
CA LYS A 226 -21.13 -20.05 16.71
C LYS A 226 -20.99 -19.39 15.34
N ILE A 227 -19.79 -18.92 14.98
CA ILE A 227 -19.56 -18.33 13.66
C ILE A 227 -19.82 -19.37 12.58
N LEU A 228 -19.29 -20.59 12.71
CA LEU A 228 -19.50 -21.65 11.73
C LEU A 228 -20.99 -21.98 11.55
N GLU A 229 -21.75 -22.05 12.63
CA GLU A 229 -23.19 -22.30 12.62
C GLU A 229 -23.96 -21.22 11.85
N GLU A 230 -23.57 -19.95 11.95
CA GLU A 230 -24.16 -18.85 11.15
C GLU A 230 -24.02 -19.12 9.63
N PHE A 231 -22.94 -19.77 9.23
CA PHE A 231 -22.69 -20.20 7.85
C PHE A 231 -23.21 -21.61 7.53
N GLY A 232 -23.83 -22.31 8.47
CA GLY A 232 -24.25 -23.71 8.31
C GLY A 232 -23.08 -24.70 8.21
N LEU A 233 -21.96 -24.37 8.84
CA LEU A 233 -20.73 -25.15 8.87
C LEU A 233 -20.50 -25.73 10.26
N TYR A 234 -19.77 -26.84 10.32
CA TYR A 234 -19.44 -27.52 11.57
C TYR A 234 -18.04 -28.10 11.51
N LEU A 235 -17.35 -28.10 12.63
CA LEU A 235 -16.06 -28.78 12.77
C LEU A 235 -16.25 -30.31 12.83
N ASN A 236 -15.40 -31.05 12.14
CA ASN A 236 -15.38 -32.52 12.14
C ASN A 236 -13.95 -33.05 11.88
N GLY A 237 -13.76 -34.37 11.92
CA GLY A 237 -12.45 -35.01 11.77
C GLY A 237 -11.78 -34.86 10.40
N ASP A 238 -12.50 -34.39 9.38
CA ASP A 238 -11.97 -34.13 8.04
C ASP A 238 -11.47 -32.69 7.87
N ILE A 239 -11.79 -31.83 8.83
CA ILE A 239 -11.40 -30.44 8.83
C ILE A 239 -10.04 -30.26 9.51
N PHE A 240 -9.16 -29.53 8.81
CA PHE A 240 -7.97 -28.99 9.41
C PHE A 240 -8.27 -27.64 10.05
N ILE A 241 -7.81 -27.43 11.29
CA ILE A 241 -7.82 -26.12 11.92
C ILE A 241 -6.41 -25.65 12.19
N VAL A 242 -6.08 -24.45 11.71
CA VAL A 242 -4.79 -23.80 11.95
C VAL A 242 -4.97 -22.73 13.00
N THR A 243 -4.25 -22.84 14.11
CA THR A 243 -4.25 -21.86 15.22
C THR A 243 -2.83 -21.61 15.70
N ASP A 244 -2.61 -20.57 16.51
CA ASP A 244 -1.33 -20.40 17.22
C ASP A 244 -1.02 -21.61 18.14
N ASN A 245 0.15 -21.60 18.78
CA ASN A 245 0.58 -22.73 19.63
C ASN A 245 0.39 -22.45 21.12
N GLU A 246 -0.45 -21.48 21.47
CA GLU A 246 -0.83 -21.24 22.85
C GLU A 246 -1.58 -22.45 23.41
N ASN A 247 -1.37 -22.73 24.71
CA ASN A 247 -1.91 -23.92 25.34
C ASN A 247 -3.44 -23.97 25.27
N LYS A 248 -4.13 -22.82 25.37
CA LYS A 248 -5.58 -22.76 25.22
C LYS A 248 -6.06 -23.23 23.85
N MET A 249 -5.39 -22.82 22.75
CA MET A 249 -5.73 -23.27 21.39
C MET A 249 -5.48 -24.76 21.21
N LYS A 250 -4.40 -25.27 21.79
CA LYS A 250 -4.09 -26.70 21.75
C LYS A 250 -5.16 -27.51 22.47
N CYS A 251 -5.54 -27.11 23.68
CA CYS A 251 -6.55 -27.82 24.48
C CYS A 251 -7.93 -27.85 23.80
N ASP A 252 -8.32 -26.77 23.13
CA ASP A 252 -9.66 -26.61 22.55
C ASP A 252 -9.94 -27.42 21.28
N PHE A 253 -8.87 -27.69 20.53
CA PHE A 253 -8.96 -28.30 19.21
C PHE A 253 -8.22 -29.64 19.15
N LYS A 254 -7.99 -30.30 20.29
CA LYS A 254 -7.24 -31.56 20.36
C LYS A 254 -8.04 -32.81 19.94
N ASP A 255 -9.34 -32.86 20.23
CA ASP A 255 -10.10 -34.12 20.19
C ASP A 255 -10.90 -34.31 18.89
N ASP A 256 -11.56 -33.27 18.36
CA ASP A 256 -12.56 -33.44 17.29
C ASP A 256 -12.09 -33.05 15.88
N VAL A 257 -10.90 -32.46 15.76
CA VAL A 257 -10.41 -31.84 14.52
C VAL A 257 -8.91 -32.07 14.34
N LYS A 258 -8.45 -31.99 13.10
CA LYS A 258 -7.01 -32.08 12.80
C LYS A 258 -6.36 -30.70 12.99
N ARG A 259 -5.84 -30.45 14.19
CA ARG A 259 -5.16 -29.18 14.49
C ARG A 259 -3.74 -29.13 13.91
N ILE A 260 -3.42 -28.03 13.23
CA ILE A 260 -2.07 -27.70 12.79
C ILE A 260 -1.62 -26.42 13.51
N GLY A 261 -0.40 -26.44 14.06
CA GLY A 261 0.19 -25.26 14.68
C GLY A 261 0.65 -24.24 13.63
N CYS A 262 0.38 -22.96 13.87
CA CYS A 262 0.80 -21.88 12.99
C CYS A 262 2.33 -21.81 12.87
N SER A 263 2.84 -21.99 11.65
CA SER A 263 4.27 -21.95 11.36
C SER A 263 4.87 -20.55 11.59
N ALA A 264 4.11 -19.49 11.30
CA ALA A 264 4.57 -18.12 11.58
C ALA A 264 4.79 -17.90 13.09
N HIS A 265 3.94 -18.48 13.94
CA HIS A 265 4.15 -18.42 15.38
C HIS A 265 5.38 -19.21 15.82
N TYR A 266 5.63 -20.40 15.24
CA TYR A 266 6.85 -21.17 15.51
C TYR A 266 8.11 -20.39 15.13
N ILE A 267 8.18 -19.86 13.91
CA ILE A 267 9.34 -19.08 13.44
C ILE A 267 9.56 -17.87 14.36
N ASN A 268 8.49 -17.15 14.71
CA ASN A 268 8.62 -16.04 15.65
C ASN A 268 9.12 -16.48 17.02
N LYS A 269 8.66 -17.62 17.55
CA LYS A 269 9.15 -18.13 18.84
C LYS A 269 10.62 -18.53 18.78
N VAL A 270 11.08 -19.12 17.67
CA VAL A 270 12.50 -19.42 17.45
C VAL A 270 13.32 -18.13 17.44
N LEU A 271 12.87 -17.10 16.72
CA LEU A 271 13.56 -15.80 16.69
C LEU A 271 13.57 -15.14 18.07
N GLN A 272 12.43 -15.09 18.76
CA GLN A 272 12.36 -14.60 20.14
C GLN A 272 13.36 -15.33 21.03
N HIS A 273 13.38 -16.66 20.94
CA HIS A 273 14.29 -17.47 21.73
C HIS A 273 15.75 -17.05 21.49
N ALA A 274 16.16 -16.94 20.22
CA ALA A 274 17.53 -16.56 19.84
C ALA A 274 17.95 -15.18 20.37
N PHE A 275 17.03 -14.20 20.40
CA PHE A 275 17.34 -12.82 20.79
C PHE A 275 17.11 -12.49 22.27
N THR A 276 16.35 -13.30 23.02
CA THR A 276 15.94 -12.93 24.39
C THR A 276 16.33 -13.91 25.49
N TYR A 277 16.79 -15.12 25.18
CA TYR A 277 17.09 -16.12 26.19
C TYR A 277 18.58 -16.39 26.30
N ASP A 278 19.09 -16.34 27.53
CA ASP A 278 20.51 -16.48 27.85
C ASP A 278 21.07 -17.90 27.57
N ASP A 279 20.18 -18.90 27.38
CA ASP A 279 20.57 -20.28 27.10
C ASP A 279 21.12 -20.49 25.67
N ILE A 280 20.98 -19.49 24.79
CA ILE A 280 21.49 -19.52 23.43
C ILE A 280 22.78 -18.72 23.34
N GLN A 281 23.85 -19.35 22.86
CA GLN A 281 25.15 -18.70 22.60
C GLN A 281 25.09 -17.81 21.34
N CYS A 282 24.41 -16.67 21.45
CA CYS A 282 24.34 -15.66 20.40
C CYS A 282 24.56 -14.24 20.96
N ASP A 283 25.60 -14.10 21.79
CA ASP A 283 25.87 -12.90 22.59
C ASP A 283 25.86 -11.59 21.78
N ALA A 284 26.44 -11.61 20.56
CA ALA A 284 26.49 -10.44 19.70
C ALA A 284 25.09 -9.97 19.26
N ALA A 285 24.25 -10.88 18.78
CA ALA A 285 22.90 -10.56 18.32
C ALA A 285 21.98 -10.16 19.49
N GLN A 286 22.13 -10.83 20.64
CA GLN A 286 21.39 -10.53 21.86
C GLN A 286 21.77 -9.17 22.45
N LEU A 287 23.06 -8.85 22.49
CA LEU A 287 23.55 -7.54 22.92
C LEU A 287 23.02 -6.44 21.99
N LEU A 288 23.13 -6.64 20.67
CA LEU A 288 22.60 -5.71 19.68
C LEU A 288 21.09 -5.48 19.88
N PHE A 289 20.30 -6.54 20.03
CA PHE A 289 18.87 -6.46 20.28
C PHE A 289 18.56 -5.68 21.56
N LYS A 290 19.26 -5.97 22.66
CA LYS A 290 19.10 -5.29 23.95
C LYS A 290 19.38 -3.79 23.84
N LEU A 291 20.48 -3.41 23.18
CA LEU A 291 20.88 -2.01 22.99
C LEU A 291 19.88 -1.27 22.10
N ALA A 292 19.53 -1.83 20.94
CA ALA A 292 18.58 -1.23 20.00
C ALA A 292 17.21 -1.05 20.66
N ARG A 293 16.69 -2.10 21.33
CA ARG A 293 15.42 -2.06 22.07
C ARG A 293 15.41 -0.97 23.13
N ALA A 294 16.49 -0.83 23.90
CA ALA A 294 16.60 0.22 24.93
C ALA A 294 16.53 1.62 24.32
N ILE A 295 17.25 1.86 23.22
CA ILE A 295 17.24 3.14 22.51
C ILE A 295 15.83 3.44 21.95
N VAL A 296 15.22 2.50 21.22
CA VAL A 296 13.87 2.66 20.66
C VAL A 296 12.86 2.98 21.76
N THR A 297 12.88 2.21 22.84
CA THR A 297 11.99 2.40 24.00
C THR A 297 12.12 3.81 24.55
N LYS A 298 13.34 4.28 24.78
CA LYS A 298 13.59 5.60 25.35
C LYS A 298 13.25 6.75 24.39
N VAL A 299 13.56 6.63 23.09
CA VAL A 299 13.16 7.63 22.08
C VAL A 299 11.64 7.81 22.06
N ARG A 300 10.88 6.71 22.15
CA ARG A 300 9.41 6.74 22.21
C ARG A 300 8.90 7.32 23.52
N GLN A 301 9.46 6.92 24.67
CA GLN A 301 9.09 7.46 25.99
C GLN A 301 9.32 8.98 26.08
N CYS A 302 10.43 9.48 25.52
CA CYS A 302 10.74 10.91 25.46
C CYS A 302 9.97 11.66 24.35
N ARG A 303 9.07 11.00 23.61
CA ARG A 303 8.30 11.58 22.49
C ARG A 303 9.17 12.23 21.39
N LYS A 304 10.40 11.74 21.21
CA LYS A 304 11.35 12.25 20.20
C LYS A 304 11.12 11.66 18.80
N GLN A 305 10.11 10.79 18.65
CA GLN A 305 9.81 10.10 17.40
C GLN A 305 9.51 11.05 16.23
N SER A 306 8.88 12.19 16.50
CA SER A 306 8.53 13.21 15.51
C SER A 306 9.75 13.91 14.89
N LEU A 307 10.92 13.79 15.51
CA LEU A 307 12.19 14.34 15.01
C LEU A 307 12.85 13.44 13.95
N LEU A 308 12.29 12.25 13.71
CA LEU A 308 12.81 11.27 12.77
C LEU A 308 11.93 11.18 11.53
N SER A 309 12.55 10.90 10.38
CA SER A 309 11.84 10.68 9.11
C SER A 309 11.09 9.35 9.03
N THR A 310 11.40 8.40 9.92
CA THR A 310 10.78 7.08 9.97
C THR A 310 10.37 6.77 11.40
N CYS A 311 9.18 6.18 11.56
CA CYS A 311 8.67 5.78 12.86
C CYS A 311 9.42 4.53 13.36
N LEU A 312 10.13 4.63 14.49
CA LEU A 312 10.79 3.50 15.13
C LEU A 312 9.71 2.55 15.67
N GLN A 313 9.79 1.30 15.24
CA GLN A 313 8.87 0.26 15.66
C GLN A 313 9.37 -0.32 16.99
N ASN A 314 8.51 -0.33 18.00
CA ASN A 314 8.86 -0.99 19.25
C ASN A 314 8.76 -2.51 19.09
N TYR A 315 9.64 -3.22 19.76
CA TYR A 315 9.51 -4.66 19.93
C TYR A 315 8.22 -5.00 20.70
N CYS A 316 7.55 -6.06 20.28
CA CYS A 316 6.29 -6.52 20.85
C CYS A 316 6.29 -8.05 20.82
N ASP A 317 6.28 -8.68 22.00
CA ASP A 317 6.37 -10.14 22.17
C ASP A 317 5.24 -10.91 21.46
N THR A 318 4.16 -10.25 21.11
CA THR A 318 2.95 -10.88 20.58
C THR A 318 2.78 -10.69 19.07
N ARG A 319 3.70 -9.96 18.42
CA ARG A 319 3.71 -9.75 16.96
C ARG A 319 4.85 -10.50 16.30
N PHE A 320 4.54 -11.26 15.25
CA PHE A 320 5.44 -12.24 14.63
C PHE A 320 6.70 -11.69 13.95
N ASN A 321 6.81 -10.37 13.77
CA ASN A 321 7.91 -9.73 13.04
C ASN A 321 8.46 -8.48 13.76
N SER A 322 8.17 -8.32 15.05
CA SER A 322 8.48 -7.08 15.77
C SER A 322 9.99 -6.84 15.94
N ILE A 323 10.81 -7.89 16.02
CA ILE A 323 12.29 -7.78 16.05
C ILE A 323 12.80 -7.21 14.73
N TYR A 324 12.43 -7.82 13.60
CA TYR A 324 12.81 -7.36 12.27
C TYR A 324 12.34 -5.93 12.01
N LEU A 325 11.07 -5.62 12.28
CA LEU A 325 10.52 -4.28 12.08
C LEU A 325 11.23 -3.23 12.94
N MET A 326 11.62 -3.59 14.16
CA MET A 326 12.41 -2.72 15.03
C MET A 326 13.76 -2.43 14.37
N PHE A 327 14.53 -3.45 13.98
CA PHE A 327 15.84 -3.27 13.35
C PHE A 327 15.77 -2.54 12.02
N ASP A 328 14.85 -2.90 11.12
CA ASP A 328 14.66 -2.20 9.84
C ASP A 328 14.34 -0.72 10.04
N SER A 329 13.43 -0.40 10.98
CA SER A 329 13.11 1.00 11.30
C SER A 329 14.29 1.74 11.95
N PHE A 330 15.09 1.05 12.76
CA PHE A 330 16.30 1.59 13.40
C PHE A 330 17.38 1.89 12.36
N LEU A 331 17.64 0.95 11.46
CA LEU A 331 18.62 1.06 10.38
C LEU A 331 18.33 2.26 9.48
N LYS A 332 17.05 2.47 9.11
CA LYS A 332 16.60 3.61 8.29
C LYS A 332 16.91 4.98 8.89
N VAL A 333 17.07 5.06 10.21
CA VAL A 333 17.36 6.33 10.91
C VAL A 333 18.70 6.31 11.63
N TYR A 334 19.53 5.28 11.42
CA TYR A 334 20.74 5.02 12.18
C TYR A 334 21.63 6.27 12.32
N PHE A 335 21.97 6.92 11.20
CA PHE A 335 22.84 8.12 11.20
C PHE A 335 22.18 9.38 11.79
N LYS A 336 20.85 9.40 11.93
CA LYS A 336 20.13 10.53 12.54
C LYS A 336 19.98 10.39 14.05
N LEU A 337 20.03 9.16 14.58
CA LEU A 337 19.81 8.89 16.01
C LEU A 337 20.71 9.74 16.92
N PRO A 338 22.04 9.86 16.69
CA PRO A 338 22.92 10.60 17.61
C PRO A 338 22.49 12.04 17.90
N THR A 339 21.77 12.68 16.97
CA THR A 339 21.30 14.07 17.11
C THR A 339 20.16 14.23 18.12
N ILE A 340 19.45 13.14 18.43
CA ILE A 340 18.28 13.15 19.33
C ILE A 340 18.52 12.38 20.64
N LEU A 341 19.61 11.62 20.75
CA LEU A 341 19.93 10.82 21.94
C LEU A 341 20.57 11.68 23.05
N ASN A 342 20.28 11.34 24.31
CA ASN A 342 21.04 11.85 25.48
C ASN A 342 22.35 11.06 25.66
N ASP A 343 23.18 11.44 26.62
CA ASP A 343 24.53 10.85 26.78
C ASP A 343 24.51 9.36 27.13
N GLU A 344 23.57 8.93 27.97
CA GLU A 344 23.34 7.52 28.31
C GLU A 344 22.98 6.70 27.04
N GLN A 345 22.03 7.20 26.25
CA GLN A 345 21.61 6.57 25.01
C GLN A 345 22.71 6.56 23.96
N LYS A 346 23.52 7.63 23.88
CA LYS A 346 24.68 7.70 22.98
C LYS A 346 25.72 6.64 23.33
N SER A 347 25.99 6.42 24.61
CA SER A 347 26.89 5.35 25.07
C SER A 347 26.42 3.96 24.60
N ASN A 348 25.11 3.70 24.63
CA ASN A 348 24.55 2.46 24.09
C ASN A 348 24.57 2.41 22.56
N TYR A 349 24.32 3.54 21.89
CA TYR A 349 24.35 3.63 20.43
C TYR A 349 25.75 3.38 19.86
N LEU A 350 26.79 3.91 20.51
CA LEU A 350 28.19 3.72 20.09
C LEU A 350 28.68 2.27 20.18
N LYS A 351 27.93 1.39 20.84
CA LYS A 351 28.19 -0.06 20.89
C LYS A 351 27.48 -0.83 19.77
N ILE A 352 26.69 -0.14 18.94
CA ILE A 352 25.97 -0.73 17.82
C ILE A 352 26.71 -0.37 16.53
N GLU A 353 27.39 -1.34 15.94
CA GLU A 353 28.02 -1.18 14.64
C GLU A 353 26.97 -1.22 13.51
N TYR A 354 27.14 -0.34 12.53
CA TYR A 354 26.21 -0.26 11.39
C TYR A 354 26.21 -1.56 10.57
N ASP A 355 27.38 -2.12 10.32
CA ASP A 355 27.54 -3.32 9.49
C ASP A 355 26.90 -4.55 10.14
N ASP A 356 27.00 -4.69 11.46
CA ASP A 356 26.32 -5.75 12.22
C ASP A 356 24.80 -5.65 12.05
N LEU A 357 24.26 -4.43 12.16
CA LEU A 357 22.83 -4.19 11.97
C LEU A 357 22.38 -4.51 10.53
N VAL A 358 23.18 -4.16 9.53
CA VAL A 358 22.92 -4.48 8.12
C VAL A 358 22.93 -6.00 7.90
N SER A 359 23.90 -6.72 8.47
CA SER A 359 24.05 -8.18 8.33
C SER A 359 22.87 -8.98 8.90
N ILE A 360 22.14 -8.39 9.85
CA ILE A 360 20.96 -9.01 10.47
C ILE A 360 19.67 -8.65 9.71
N CYS A 361 19.66 -7.53 8.99
CA CYS A 361 18.49 -7.05 8.25
C CYS A 361 18.41 -7.52 6.79
N LEU A 362 19.55 -7.88 6.18
CA LEU A 362 19.69 -8.32 4.78
C LEU A 362 20.17 -9.76 4.71
#